data_AF-A0A1X6NZP2-F1
#
_entry.id   AF-A0A1X6NZP2-F1
#
_cell.length_a   1.000
_cell.length_b   1.000
_cell.length_c   1.000
_cell.angle_alpha   90.00
_cell.angle_beta   90.00
_cell.angle_gamma   90.00
#
_symmetry.space_group_name_H-M   'P 1'
#
loop_
_entity.id
_entity.type
_entity.pdbx_description
1 polymer ?
#
loop_
_entity_poly.entity_id
_entity_poly.type
_entity_poly.pdbx_seq_one_letter_code
_entity_poly.pdbx_strand_id
1 'polypeptide(L)' 'MGTSLRVQPVALLPELVRRGVPRVLLNREPAGDIGERPGDVLALGDIEALVVELATACGWGEAVLD' A
#
# COMPACT_ATOMS: atom_id res chain seq x y z
N MET A 1 -0.81 -3.17 -2.97
CA MET A 1 -2.25 -2.85 -2.89
C MET A 1 -3.03 -4.13 -3.07
N GLY A 2 -4.00 -4.43 -2.21
CA GLY A 2 -4.93 -5.56 -2.36
C GLY A 2 -4.26 -6.94 -2.52
N THR A 3 -3.23 -7.22 -1.74
CA THR A 3 -2.44 -8.46 -1.85
C THR A 3 -2.14 -9.04 -0.48
N SER A 4 -2.15 -10.37 -0.38
CA SER A 4 -1.73 -11.10 0.82
C SER A 4 -0.23 -11.31 0.93
N LEU A 5 0.53 -11.03 -0.15
CA LEU A 5 1.97 -11.28 -0.26
C LEU A 5 2.38 -12.73 0.11
N ARG A 6 1.55 -13.73 -0.25
CA ARG A 6 1.85 -15.14 -0.01
C ARG A 6 2.40 -15.90 -1.22
N VAL A 7 2.15 -15.41 -2.42
CA VAL A 7 2.47 -16.13 -3.67
C VAL A 7 3.79 -15.64 -4.26
N GLN A 8 4.70 -16.58 -4.45
CA GLN A 8 6.01 -16.35 -5.03
C GLN A 8 5.94 -16.35 -6.57
N PRO A 9 6.80 -15.57 -7.26
CA PRO A 9 7.90 -14.77 -6.72
C PRO A 9 7.50 -13.34 -6.30
N VAL A 10 6.25 -12.92 -6.57
CA VAL A 10 5.81 -11.51 -6.42
C VAL A 10 5.84 -11.04 -4.96
N ALA A 11 5.61 -11.95 -4.01
CA ALA A 11 5.68 -11.66 -2.58
C ALA A 11 7.02 -11.06 -2.13
N LEU A 12 8.12 -11.31 -2.84
CA LEU A 12 9.45 -10.78 -2.49
C LEU A 12 9.67 -9.33 -2.94
N LEU A 13 8.88 -8.81 -3.88
CA LEU A 13 9.13 -7.48 -4.48
C LEU A 13 9.20 -6.35 -3.44
N PRO A 14 8.31 -6.28 -2.42
CA PRO A 14 8.41 -5.24 -1.40
C PRO A 14 9.71 -5.28 -0.61
N GLU A 15 10.29 -6.47 -0.41
CA GLU A 15 11.52 -6.63 0.36
C GLU A 15 12.75 -6.08 -0.37
N LEU A 16 12.74 -6.17 -1.71
CA LEU A 16 13.81 -5.71 -2.60
C LEU A 16 13.89 -4.18 -2.73
N VAL A 17 12.89 -3.45 -2.22
CA VAL A 17 12.90 -1.99 -2.19
C VAL A 17 14.04 -1.50 -1.28
N ARG A 18 14.83 -0.54 -1.77
CA ARG A 18 15.97 0.05 -1.06
C ARG A 18 15.55 0.61 0.31
N ARG A 19 16.40 0.45 1.33
CA ARG A 19 16.16 1.05 2.66
C ARG A 19 16.04 2.57 2.54
N GLY A 20 15.14 3.15 3.32
CA GLY A 20 14.84 4.59 3.32
C GLY A 20 13.82 5.02 2.26
N VAL A 21 13.44 4.15 1.32
CA VAL A 21 12.28 4.39 0.45
C VAL A 21 11.01 3.97 1.20
N PRO A 22 10.04 4.88 1.41
CA PRO A 22 8.78 4.53 2.06
C PRO A 22 8.01 3.47 1.28
N ARG A 23 7.43 2.49 1.98
CA ARG A 23 6.51 1.50 1.40
C ARG A 23 5.12 1.69 2.00
N VAL A 24 4.10 1.71 1.15
CA VAL A 24 2.71 1.90 1.59
C VAL A 24 1.91 0.66 1.22
N LEU A 25 1.30 0.00 2.21
CA LEU A 25 0.35 -1.08 2.00
C LEU A 25 -1.07 -0.58 2.19
N LEU A 26 -1.81 -0.52 1.08
CA LEU A 26 -3.27 -0.36 1.08
C LEU A 26 -3.88 -1.76 0.99
N ASN A 27 -4.50 -2.24 2.07
CA ASN A 27 -5.05 -3.60 2.16
C ASN A 27 -6.11 -3.72 3.27
N ARG A 28 -6.83 -4.84 3.34
CA ARG A 28 -7.78 -5.08 4.46
C ARG A 28 -7.06 -5.50 5.75
N GLU A 29 -5.95 -6.23 5.60
CA GLU A 29 -5.16 -6.80 6.69
C GLU A 29 -3.66 -6.54 6.46
N PRO A 30 -2.82 -6.60 7.50
CA PRO A 30 -1.37 -6.60 7.31
C PRO A 30 -0.91 -7.73 6.37
N ALA A 31 0.14 -7.49 5.59
CA ALA A 31 0.69 -8.48 4.65
C ALA A 31 2.21 -8.33 4.49
N GLY A 32 2.91 -9.46 4.44
CA GLY A 32 4.37 -9.49 4.31
C GLY A 32 5.09 -8.80 5.47
N ASP A 33 6.28 -8.24 5.18
CA ASP A 33 7.10 -7.47 6.12
C ASP A 33 6.79 -5.96 6.11
N ILE A 34 5.73 -5.52 5.41
CA ILE A 34 5.39 -4.10 5.30
C ILE A 34 4.79 -3.64 6.63
N GLY A 35 5.39 -2.60 7.22
CA GLY A 35 5.08 -2.09 8.56
C GLY A 35 6.21 -2.31 9.55
N GLU A 36 7.21 -3.13 9.21
CA GLU A 36 8.35 -3.42 10.08
C GLU A 36 9.52 -2.44 9.86
N ARG A 37 9.60 -1.77 8.70
CA ARG A 37 10.68 -0.81 8.42
C ARG A 37 10.26 0.60 8.84
N PRO A 38 11.19 1.41 9.38
CA PRO A 38 10.93 2.84 9.60
C PRO A 38 10.51 3.51 8.28
N GLY A 39 9.36 4.19 8.31
CA GLY A 39 8.76 4.84 7.14
C GLY A 39 7.80 3.96 6.34
N ASP A 40 7.61 2.70 6.71
CA ASP A 40 6.47 1.92 6.19
C ASP A 40 5.15 2.49 6.73
N VAL A 41 4.12 2.48 5.89
CA VAL A 41 2.76 2.91 6.25
C VAL A 41 1.77 1.81 5.92
N LEU A 42 0.93 1.49 6.91
CA LEU A 42 -0.20 0.57 6.76
C LEU A 42 -1.50 1.37 6.72
N ALA A 43 -2.14 1.40 5.56
CA ALA A 43 -3.49 1.93 5.37
C ALA A 43 -4.43 0.73 5.28
N LEU A 44 -5.12 0.43 6.38
CA LEU A 44 -5.95 -0.77 6.51
C LEU A 44 -7.44 -0.42 6.43
N GLY A 45 -8.16 -1.10 5.55
CA GLY A 45 -9.59 -0.84 5.35
C GLY A 45 -10.12 -1.31 4.01
N ASP A 46 -11.25 -0.74 3.62
CA ASP A 46 -11.82 -0.98 2.31
C ASP A 46 -10.94 -0.35 1.22
N ILE A 47 -10.62 -1.11 0.18
CA ILE A 47 -9.62 -0.70 -0.81
C ILE A 47 -10.08 0.48 -1.65
N GLU A 48 -11.37 0.59 -1.93
CA GLU A 48 -11.93 1.68 -2.74
C GLU A 48 -11.85 2.99 -1.95
N ALA A 49 -12.28 2.95 -0.68
CA ALA A 49 -12.19 4.12 0.21
C ALA A 49 -10.75 4.60 0.38
N LEU A 50 -9.80 3.68 0.56
CA LEU A 50 -8.39 4.00 0.71
C LEU A 50 -7.76 4.59 -0.56
N VAL A 51 -8.16 4.10 -1.74
CA VAL A 51 -7.70 4.67 -3.02
C VAL A 51 -8.25 6.08 -3.22
N VAL A 52 -9.51 6.32 -2.88
CA VAL A 52 -10.14 7.65 -2.95
C VAL A 52 -9.46 8.62 -1.98
N GLU A 53 -9.16 8.19 -0.75
CA GLU A 53 -8.43 8.99 0.23
C GLU A 53 -7.04 9.37 -0.29
N LEU A 54 -6.28 8.40 -0.82
CA LEU A 54 -4.96 8.63 -1.39
C LEU A 54 -5.02 9.59 -2.59
N ALA A 55 -5.95 9.36 -3.52
CA ALA A 55 -6.14 10.21 -4.69
C ALA A 55 -6.49 11.64 -4.29
N THR A 56 -7.39 11.81 -3.31
CA THR A 56 -7.77 13.12 -2.78
C THR A 56 -6.58 13.83 -2.15
N ALA A 57 -5.78 13.13 -1.34
CA ALA A 57 -4.55 13.67 -0.76
C ALA A 57 -3.50 14.08 -1.81
N CYS A 58 -3.48 13.40 -2.96
CA CYS A 58 -2.64 13.75 -4.12
C CYS A 58 -3.21 14.88 -5.00
N GLY A 59 -4.42 15.40 -4.71
CA GLY A 59 -5.10 16.40 -5.53
C GLY A 59 -5.72 15.82 -6.82
N TRP A 60 -5.96 14.51 -6.86
CA TRP A 60 -6.55 13.80 -8.00
C TRP A 60 -8.01 13.37 -7.75
N GLY A 61 -8.65 13.90 -6.70
CA GLY A 61 -10.00 13.51 -6.31
C GLY A 61 -11.01 13.61 -7.46
N GLU A 62 -11.01 14.70 -8.22
CA GLU A 62 -11.93 14.90 -9.35
C GLU A 62 -11.81 13.77 -10.40
N ALA A 63 -10.59 13.42 -10.82
CA ALA A 63 -10.36 12.41 -11.85
C ALA A 63 -10.70 10.97 -11.42
N VAL A 64 -10.82 10.72 -10.12
CA VAL A 64 -11.09 9.39 -9.54
C VAL A 64 -12.56 9.26 -9.10
N LEU A 65 -13.27 10.38 -8.90
CA LEU A 65 -14.66 10.42 -8.47
C LEU A 65 -15.66 10.62 -9.63
N ASP A 66 -15.17 10.96 -10.82
CA ASP A 66 -15.93 10.97 -12.09
C ASP A 66 -16.17 9.55 -12.64
#